data_AF-A0A3M0GVI5-F1
#
_entry.id   AF-A0A3M0GVI5-F1
#
_cell.length_a   1.000
_cell.length_b   1.000
_cell.length_c   1.000
_cell.angle_alpha   90.00
_cell.angle_beta   90.00
_cell.angle_gamma   90.00
#
_symmetry.space_group_name_H-M   'P 1'
#
loop_
_entity.id
_entity.type
_entity.pdbx_description
1 polymer ?
#
loop_
_entity_poly.entity_id
_entity_poly.type
_entity_poly.pdbx_seq_one_letter_code
_entity_poly.pdbx_strand_id
1 'polypeptide(L)'
;MNPRHAFATETRSSFARVRSVIGWMLLVVVVGAALTVALATTVGGYHATRVLSNSMQPAFSAGDLVIVRDAPVTAIEKGDVVVLPDPNSSSMFIHRLTSVDRAAGHTTVTTRGDNNPAPDAWLLDVTSKTVPAYVAVIPIHGLHLPVLPQATSQLLLAAGLGIVALLIGLPSGPRPARAALADAR
;
A
#
# COMPACT_ATOMS: atom_id res chain seq x y z
N MET A 1 3.48 -16.45 -69.25
CA MET A 1 4.46 -15.71 -68.42
C MET A 1 3.78 -14.49 -67.81
N ASN A 2 3.46 -14.51 -66.51
CA ASN A 2 3.39 -13.31 -65.66
C ASN A 2 3.26 -13.69 -64.17
N PRO A 3 4.31 -13.60 -63.33
CA PRO A 3 4.16 -13.66 -61.89
C PRO A 3 4.18 -12.23 -61.32
N ARG A 4 3.03 -11.73 -60.86
CA ARG A 4 2.98 -10.54 -60.01
C ARG A 4 2.86 -10.97 -58.56
N HIS A 5 4.00 -11.25 -57.95
CA HIS A 5 4.14 -11.22 -56.49
C HIS A 5 4.10 -9.75 -56.05
N ALA A 6 3.06 -9.37 -55.29
CA ALA A 6 3.05 -8.11 -54.55
C ALA A 6 3.07 -8.43 -53.06
N PHE A 7 4.25 -8.28 -52.48
CA PHE A 7 4.53 -8.26 -51.05
C PHE A 7 3.68 -7.18 -50.37
N ALA A 8 2.71 -7.56 -49.54
CA ALA A 8 1.96 -6.60 -48.73
C ALA A 8 1.44 -7.24 -47.43
N THR A 9 2.28 -7.90 -46.64
CA THR A 9 1.85 -8.46 -45.36
C THR A 9 2.99 -8.62 -44.36
N GLU A 10 3.58 -7.53 -43.84
CA GLU A 10 4.44 -7.66 -42.64
C GLU A 10 4.28 -6.56 -41.58
N THR A 11 3.69 -5.41 -41.87
CA THR A 11 3.71 -4.28 -40.93
C THR A 11 2.71 -4.37 -39.76
N ARG A 12 1.68 -5.22 -39.84
CA ARG A 12 0.63 -5.30 -38.78
C ARG A 12 0.98 -6.21 -37.59
N SER A 13 1.97 -7.12 -37.70
CA SER A 13 2.33 -8.06 -36.62
C SER A 13 3.29 -7.45 -35.58
N SER A 14 4.08 -6.45 -35.99
CA SER A 14 5.07 -5.78 -35.14
C SER A 14 4.40 -4.98 -34.02
N PHE A 15 3.33 -4.24 -34.33
CA PHE A 15 2.65 -3.39 -33.35
C PHE A 15 1.99 -4.18 -32.22
N ALA A 16 1.41 -5.35 -32.53
CA ALA A 16 0.84 -6.25 -31.52
C ALA A 16 1.92 -6.85 -30.61
N ARG A 17 3.10 -7.16 -31.16
CA ARG A 17 4.25 -7.67 -30.41
C ARG A 17 4.86 -6.60 -29.51
N VAL A 18 5.07 -5.39 -30.03
CA VAL A 18 5.58 -4.24 -29.25
C VAL A 18 4.64 -3.90 -28.10
N ARG A 19 3.32 -3.83 -28.34
CA ARG A 19 2.31 -3.62 -27.28
C ARG A 19 2.37 -4.70 -26.20
N SER A 20 2.53 -5.96 -26.58
CA SER A 20 2.64 -7.08 -25.63
C SER A 20 3.92 -6.97 -24.79
N VAL A 21 5.06 -6.66 -25.41
CA VAL A 21 6.33 -6.46 -24.70
C VAL A 21 6.22 -5.32 -23.68
N ILE A 22 5.68 -4.17 -24.07
CA ILE A 22 5.45 -3.04 -23.15
C ILE A 22 4.51 -3.46 -22.01
N GLY A 23 3.43 -4.18 -22.32
CA GLY A 23 2.50 -4.69 -21.32
C GLY A 23 3.18 -5.60 -20.29
N TRP A 24 4.00 -6.55 -20.74
CA TRP A 24 4.76 -7.44 -19.87
C TRP A 24 5.81 -6.68 -19.05
N MET A 25 6.50 -5.70 -19.64
CA MET A 25 7.45 -4.86 -18.89
C MET A 25 6.75 -4.09 -17.77
N LEU A 26 5.61 -3.46 -18.07
CA LEU A 26 4.80 -2.77 -17.06
C LEU A 26 4.32 -3.75 -15.98
N LEU A 27 3.85 -4.94 -16.37
CA LEU A 27 3.43 -5.95 -15.40
C LEU A 27 4.57 -6.34 -14.45
N VAL A 28 5.79 -6.56 -14.97
CA VAL A 28 6.96 -6.88 -14.14
C VAL A 28 7.24 -5.75 -13.15
N VAL A 29 7.16 -4.49 -13.56
CA VAL A 29 7.35 -3.33 -12.67
C VAL A 29 6.28 -3.30 -11.58
N VAL A 30 5.01 -3.46 -11.94
CA VAL A 30 3.90 -3.42 -10.96
C VAL A 30 3.97 -4.61 -10.00
N VAL A 31 4.28 -5.81 -10.49
CA VAL A 31 4.48 -7.00 -9.66
C VAL A 31 5.66 -6.80 -8.71
N GLY A 32 6.79 -6.27 -9.19
CA GLY A 32 7.95 -5.95 -8.35
C GLY A 32 7.61 -4.96 -7.24
N ALA A 33 6.88 -3.89 -7.57
CA ALA A 33 6.40 -2.92 -6.59
C ALA A 33 5.43 -3.56 -5.56
N ALA A 34 4.48 -4.37 -6.03
CA ALA A 34 3.53 -5.09 -5.18
C ALA A 34 4.24 -6.04 -4.21
N LEU A 35 5.23 -6.79 -4.67
CA LEU A 35 6.04 -7.68 -3.84
C LEU A 35 6.85 -6.89 -2.80
N THR A 36 7.36 -5.71 -3.17
CA THR A 36 8.09 -4.83 -2.24
C THR A 36 7.17 -4.35 -1.11
N VAL A 37 5.97 -3.90 -1.45
CA VAL A 37 4.95 -3.50 -0.45
C VAL A 37 4.51 -4.69 0.40
N ALA A 38 4.30 -5.86 -0.21
CA ALA A 38 3.95 -7.06 0.52
C ALA A 38 5.04 -7.42 1.53
N LEU A 39 6.31 -7.42 1.13
CA LEU A 39 7.43 -7.73 2.03
C LEU A 39 7.59 -6.69 3.15
N ALA A 40 7.45 -5.41 2.84
CA ALA A 40 7.49 -4.34 3.84
C ALA A 40 6.40 -4.52 4.89
N THR A 41 5.19 -4.92 4.47
CA THR A 41 4.06 -5.08 5.41
C THR A 41 4.08 -6.40 6.17
N THR A 42 4.56 -7.51 5.57
CA THR A 42 4.55 -8.83 6.25
C THR A 42 5.78 -9.08 7.10
N VAL A 43 6.95 -8.65 6.63
CA VAL A 43 8.24 -8.90 7.31
C VAL A 43 8.80 -7.62 7.92
N GLY A 44 8.59 -6.48 7.27
CA GLY A 44 9.10 -5.19 7.75
C GLY A 44 8.31 -4.57 8.91
N GLY A 45 7.13 -5.10 9.23
CA GLY A 45 6.25 -4.58 10.29
C GLY A 45 5.58 -3.24 9.94
N TYR A 46 5.58 -2.85 8.66
CA TYR A 46 4.94 -1.61 8.22
C TYR A 46 3.43 -1.80 8.05
N HIS A 47 2.66 -0.83 8.53
CA HIS A 47 1.23 -0.80 8.30
C HIS A 47 0.72 0.63 8.25
N ALA A 48 -0.48 0.79 7.70
CA ALA A 48 -1.12 2.09 7.55
C ALA A 48 -2.30 2.20 8.50
N THR A 49 -2.41 3.33 9.20
CA THR A 49 -3.54 3.63 10.08
C THR A 49 -4.11 5.01 9.78
N ARG A 50 -5.40 5.21 10.06
CA ARG A 50 -6.07 6.48 9.79
C ARG A 50 -6.02 7.38 11.01
N VAL A 51 -5.76 8.66 10.78
CA VAL A 51 -5.88 9.71 11.79
C VAL A 51 -7.36 10.02 12.05
N LEU A 52 -7.82 9.84 13.29
CA LEU A 52 -9.23 9.97 13.65
C LEU A 52 -9.65 11.39 14.05
N SER A 53 -8.70 12.21 14.52
CA SER A 53 -8.98 13.55 15.05
C SER A 53 -7.88 14.56 14.68
N ASN A 54 -8.13 15.84 14.95
CA ASN A 54 -7.17 16.92 14.71
C ASN A 54 -6.21 17.16 15.90
N SER A 55 -6.05 16.19 16.80
CA SER A 55 -5.16 16.35 17.97
C SER A 55 -3.68 16.43 17.59
N MET A 56 -3.32 15.97 16.39
CA MET A 56 -1.95 15.98 15.88
C MET A 56 -1.66 17.15 14.91
N GLN A 57 -2.54 18.14 14.79
CA GLN A 57 -2.22 19.31 13.96
C GLN A 57 -1.05 20.13 14.55
N PRO A 58 -0.19 20.73 13.71
CA PRO A 58 -0.20 20.72 12.25
C PRO A 58 0.50 19.49 11.62
N ALA A 59 1.03 18.55 12.41
CA ALA A 59 1.76 17.40 11.89
C ALA A 59 0.87 16.52 11.01
N PHE A 60 -0.33 16.17 11.49
CA PHE A 60 -1.33 15.39 10.75
C PHE A 60 -2.73 15.98 10.93
N SER A 61 -3.59 15.82 9.94
CA SER A 61 -5.00 16.19 10.01
C SER A 61 -5.91 14.96 10.06
N ALA A 62 -7.10 15.13 10.63
CA ALA A 62 -8.12 14.09 10.62
C ALA A 62 -8.39 13.61 9.19
N GLY A 63 -8.43 12.29 9.00
CA GLY A 63 -8.59 11.65 7.72
C GLY A 63 -7.27 11.29 7.03
N ASP A 64 -6.12 11.83 7.44
CA ASP A 64 -4.83 11.43 6.85
C ASP A 64 -4.51 9.95 7.09
N LEU A 65 -3.71 9.38 6.20
CA LEU A 65 -3.18 8.03 6.36
C LEU A 65 -1.74 8.13 6.87
N VAL A 66 -1.48 7.51 8.01
CA VAL A 66 -0.15 7.46 8.61
C VAL A 66 0.44 6.08 8.41
N ILE A 67 1.66 6.04 7.89
CA ILE A 67 2.47 4.83 7.82
C ILE A 67 3.25 4.72 9.12
N VAL A 68 3.07 3.60 9.78
CA VAL A 68 3.75 3.25 11.02
C VAL A 68 4.54 1.96 10.83
N ARG A 69 5.51 1.75 11.71
CA ARG A 69 6.30 0.53 11.78
C ARG A 69 6.34 0.03 13.21
N ASP A 70 6.20 -1.28 13.39
CA ASP A 70 6.45 -1.91 14.69
C ASP A 70 7.90 -1.66 15.14
N ALA A 71 8.06 -0.79 16.14
CA ALA A 71 9.33 -0.49 16.76
C ALA A 71 9.46 -1.22 18.10
N PRO A 72 10.64 -1.77 18.45
CA PRO A 72 10.87 -2.30 19.78
C PRO A 72 10.58 -1.25 20.86
N VAL A 73 9.92 -1.63 21.95
CA VAL A 73 9.64 -0.71 23.08
C VAL A 73 10.91 -0.17 23.73
N THR A 74 12.03 -0.87 23.57
CA THR A 74 13.34 -0.39 24.01
C THR A 74 13.93 0.72 23.13
N ALA A 75 13.42 0.88 21.90
CA ALA A 75 13.92 1.83 20.92
C ALA A 75 13.10 3.13 20.84
N ILE A 76 11.91 3.18 21.45
CA ILE A 76 11.09 4.40 21.46
C ILE A 76 11.67 5.44 22.42
N GLU A 77 11.61 6.70 22.04
CA GLU A 77 12.15 7.81 22.82
C GLU A 77 11.15 8.95 22.95
N LYS A 78 11.43 9.86 23.89
CA LYS A 78 10.69 11.11 24.01
C LYS A 78 10.75 11.85 22.67
N GLY A 79 9.59 12.26 22.17
CA GLY A 79 9.44 12.95 20.88
C GLY A 79 8.91 12.05 19.77
N ASP A 80 8.97 10.72 19.92
CA ASP A 80 8.38 9.80 18.95
C ASP A 80 6.86 9.94 18.92
N VAL A 81 6.28 9.74 17.74
CA VAL A 81 4.83 9.63 17.59
C VAL A 81 4.47 8.16 17.49
N VAL A 82 3.54 7.70 18.33
CA VAL A 82 3.18 6.29 18.44
C VAL A 82 1.67 6.10 18.41
N VAL A 83 1.25 4.89 18.05
CA VAL A 83 -0.14 4.43 18.11
C VAL A 83 -0.32 3.60 19.37
N LEU A 84 -1.27 3.99 20.22
CA LEU A 84 -1.52 3.33 21.51
C LEU A 84 -3.03 3.11 21.71
N PRO A 85 -3.41 2.09 22.50
CA PRO A 85 -4.81 1.87 22.87
C PRO A 85 -5.28 2.97 23.82
N ASP A 86 -6.47 3.51 23.56
CA ASP A 86 -7.13 4.45 24.46
C ASP A 86 -7.62 3.70 25.72
N PRO A 87 -7.20 4.10 26.94
CA PRO A 87 -7.68 3.46 28.17
C PRO A 87 -9.20 3.55 28.39
N ASN A 88 -9.86 4.53 27.77
CA ASN A 88 -11.27 4.82 27.97
C ASN A 88 -12.17 4.31 26.84
N SER A 89 -11.60 3.73 25.79
CA SER A 89 -12.37 3.23 24.64
C SER A 89 -11.72 1.99 24.02
N SER A 90 -12.39 1.34 23.07
CA SER A 90 -11.80 0.25 22.29
C SER A 90 -10.97 0.76 21.09
N SER A 91 -10.72 2.07 21.01
CA SER A 91 -10.04 2.69 19.87
C SER A 91 -8.54 2.82 20.10
N MET A 92 -7.81 2.98 19.00
CA MET A 92 -6.41 3.41 19.03
C MET A 92 -6.33 4.93 18.83
N PHE A 93 -5.36 5.57 19.47
CA PHE A 93 -5.03 6.98 19.24
C PHE A 93 -3.55 7.14 18.84
N ILE A 94 -3.23 8.28 18.23
CA ILE A 94 -1.88 8.58 17.73
C ILE A 94 -1.41 9.86 18.40
N HIS A 95 -0.41 9.80 19.28
CA HIS A 95 0.11 10.98 19.97
C HIS A 95 1.64 10.91 20.11
N ARG A 96 2.25 12.05 20.47
CA ARG A 96 3.69 12.17 20.71
C ARG A 96 4.05 11.81 22.14
N LEU A 97 5.11 11.03 22.32
CA LEU A 97 5.70 10.70 23.62
C LEU A 97 6.32 11.95 24.25
N THR A 98 5.85 12.35 25.42
CA THR A 98 6.40 13.47 26.19
C THR A 98 7.35 13.01 27.30
N SER A 99 7.21 11.76 27.75
CA SER A 99 8.16 11.05 28.61
C SER A 99 8.16 9.56 28.29
N VAL A 100 9.30 8.91 28.55
CA VAL A 100 9.48 7.46 28.49
C VAL A 100 10.32 7.06 29.67
N ASP A 101 9.70 6.40 30.65
CA ASP A 101 10.34 5.96 31.89
C ASP A 101 10.49 4.44 31.88
N ARG A 102 11.70 3.97 32.19
CA ARG A 102 12.04 2.54 32.18
C ARG A 102 12.53 2.15 33.57
N ALA A 103 11.74 1.36 34.29
CA ALA A 103 12.04 0.96 35.65
C ALA A 103 11.57 -0.48 35.91
N ALA A 104 12.41 -1.28 36.57
CA ALA A 104 12.07 -2.65 37.00
C ALA A 104 11.49 -3.56 35.90
N GLY A 105 11.90 -3.37 34.64
CA GLY A 105 11.40 -4.14 33.49
C GLY A 105 10.08 -3.61 32.89
N HIS A 106 9.51 -2.54 33.44
CA HIS A 106 8.36 -1.84 32.89
C HIS A 106 8.78 -0.63 32.06
N THR A 107 7.98 -0.29 31.05
CA THR A 107 8.15 0.92 30.26
C THR A 107 6.86 1.73 30.35
N THR A 108 6.89 2.82 31.10
CA THR A 108 5.75 3.72 31.24
C THR A 108 5.93 4.95 30.35
N VAL A 109 4.86 5.37 29.68
CA VAL A 109 4.88 6.50 28.77
C VAL A 109 3.79 7.51 29.07
N THR A 110 4.10 8.78 28.88
CA THR A 110 3.11 9.86 28.81
C THR A 110 3.07 10.39 27.39
N THR A 111 1.87 10.69 26.91
CA THR A 111 1.61 11.15 25.56
C THR A 111 0.96 12.52 25.53
N ARG A 112 1.07 13.21 24.39
CA ARG A 112 0.32 14.43 24.09
C ARG A 112 0.09 14.55 22.59
N GLY A 113 -1.13 14.91 22.20
CA GLY A 113 -1.38 15.40 20.84
C GLY A 113 -0.64 16.71 20.58
N ASP A 114 -0.07 16.89 19.39
CA ASP A 114 0.69 18.11 19.05
C ASP A 114 -0.14 19.39 19.18
N ASN A 115 -1.46 19.30 18.98
CA ASN A 115 -2.43 20.37 19.10
C ASN A 115 -3.12 20.43 20.47
N ASN A 116 -2.80 19.53 21.40
CA ASN A 116 -3.43 19.47 22.71
C ASN A 116 -2.74 20.44 23.69
N PRO A 117 -3.48 21.22 24.50
CA PRO A 117 -2.91 22.20 25.42
C PRO A 117 -2.18 21.56 26.61
N ALA A 118 -2.54 20.32 26.98
CA ALA A 118 -1.97 19.59 28.10
C ALA A 118 -1.69 18.13 27.70
N PRO A 119 -0.76 17.44 28.39
CA PRO A 119 -0.56 15.99 28.26
C PRO A 119 -1.84 15.21 28.51
N ASP A 120 -1.89 13.99 27.97
CA ASP A 120 -2.97 13.06 28.25
C ASP A 120 -2.99 12.72 29.74
N ALA A 121 -4.18 12.56 30.33
CA ALA A 121 -4.35 12.43 31.78
C ALA A 121 -3.92 11.07 32.35
N TRP A 122 -3.51 10.14 31.50
CA TRP A 122 -3.15 8.77 31.86
C TRP A 122 -1.65 8.52 31.68
N LEU A 123 -1.13 7.62 32.52
CA LEU A 123 0.18 7.01 32.37
C LEU A 123 -0.02 5.60 31.82
N LEU A 124 0.62 5.26 30.70
CA LEU A 124 0.46 3.97 30.05
C LEU A 124 1.64 3.06 30.35
N ASP A 125 1.38 1.85 30.85
CA ASP A 125 2.40 0.79 30.91
C ASP A 125 2.39 -0.02 29.60
N VAL A 126 3.48 0.04 28.86
CA VAL A 126 3.64 -0.63 27.56
C VAL A 126 4.14 -2.04 27.80
N THR A 127 3.21 -2.99 27.84
CA THR A 127 3.50 -4.41 28.10
C THR A 127 3.84 -5.21 26.84
N SER A 128 3.61 -4.65 25.65
CA SER A 128 3.94 -5.27 24.37
C SER A 128 5.46 -5.25 24.12
N LYS A 129 5.94 -6.13 23.23
CA LYS A 129 7.35 -6.10 22.78
C LYS A 129 7.63 -4.96 21.80
N THR A 130 6.61 -4.58 21.04
CA THR A 130 6.66 -3.55 20.01
C THR A 130 5.50 -2.58 20.13
N VAL A 131 5.70 -1.37 19.64
CA VAL A 131 4.67 -0.33 19.51
C VAL A 131 4.75 0.24 18.08
N PRO A 132 3.61 0.47 17.40
CA PRO A 132 3.63 1.13 16.11
C PRO A 132 4.10 2.58 16.23
N ALA A 133 5.25 2.88 15.64
CA ALA A 133 5.85 4.21 15.61
C ALA A 133 5.70 4.85 14.22
N TYR A 134 5.45 6.15 14.20
CA TYR A 134 5.30 6.97 13.00
C TYR A 134 6.54 6.90 12.10
N VAL A 135 6.31 6.75 10.78
CA VAL A 135 7.35 6.82 9.75
C VAL A 135 7.05 7.89 8.72
N ALA A 136 5.83 7.93 8.20
CA ALA A 136 5.45 8.86 7.14
C ALA A 136 3.94 9.16 7.19
N VAL A 137 3.56 10.28 6.58
CA VAL A 137 2.15 10.64 6.37
C VAL A 137 1.84 10.74 4.89
N ILE A 138 0.67 10.24 4.50
CA ILE A 138 0.08 10.42 3.18
C ILE A 138 -1.13 11.34 3.38
N PRO A 139 -1.02 12.62 3.00
CA PRO A 139 -2.06 13.60 3.26
C PRO A 139 -3.21 13.40 2.27
N ILE A 140 -4.25 12.69 2.70
CA ILE A 140 -5.41 12.35 1.86
C ILE A 140 -6.60 13.30 2.07
N HIS A 141 -6.48 14.28 2.97
CA HIS A 141 -7.37 15.44 3.11
C HIS A 141 -8.87 15.10 3.02
N GLY A 142 -9.35 14.19 3.87
CA GLY A 142 -10.77 13.84 3.93
C GLY A 142 -11.25 12.86 2.85
N LEU A 143 -10.37 12.30 2.01
CA LEU A 143 -10.73 11.17 1.16
C LEU A 143 -10.94 9.92 2.05
N HIS A 144 -12.20 9.53 2.26
CA HIS A 144 -12.57 8.42 3.13
C HIS A 144 -12.29 7.04 2.49
N LEU A 145 -11.03 6.68 2.27
CA LEU A 145 -10.64 5.35 1.78
C LEU A 145 -10.59 4.32 2.92
N PRO A 146 -11.47 3.30 2.96
CA PRO A 146 -11.46 2.33 4.04
C PRO A 146 -10.07 1.69 4.17
N VAL A 147 -9.54 1.65 5.40
CA VAL A 147 -8.31 0.90 5.68
C VAL A 147 -8.73 -0.56 5.79
N LEU A 148 -8.39 -1.34 4.76
CA LEU A 148 -8.69 -2.76 4.72
C LEU A 148 -7.70 -3.55 5.57
N PRO A 149 -8.10 -4.71 6.11
CA PRO A 149 -7.16 -5.65 6.71
C PRO A 149 -6.05 -6.00 5.72
N GLN A 150 -4.83 -6.17 6.23
CA GLN A 150 -3.65 -6.42 5.41
C GLN A 150 -3.83 -7.61 4.46
N ALA A 151 -4.32 -8.75 4.97
CA ALA A 151 -4.58 -9.94 4.16
C ALA A 151 -5.57 -9.66 3.00
N THR A 152 -6.63 -8.90 3.27
CA THR A 152 -7.62 -8.52 2.25
C THR A 152 -6.99 -7.63 1.18
N SER A 153 -6.19 -6.64 1.57
CA SER A 153 -5.52 -5.74 0.62
C SER A 153 -4.53 -6.50 -0.28
N GLN A 154 -3.77 -7.45 0.28
CA GLN A 154 -2.83 -8.28 -0.48
C GLN A 154 -3.55 -9.22 -1.46
N LEU A 155 -4.68 -9.81 -1.05
CA LEU A 155 -5.48 -10.67 -1.92
C LEU A 155 -6.04 -9.91 -3.11
N LEU A 156 -6.59 -8.71 -2.88
CA LEU A 156 -7.13 -7.86 -3.94
C LEU A 156 -6.04 -7.41 -4.91
N LEU A 157 -4.86 -7.06 -4.39
CA LEU A 157 -3.71 -6.70 -5.21
C LEU A 157 -3.27 -7.89 -6.08
N ALA A 158 -3.13 -9.08 -5.50
CA ALA A 158 -2.76 -10.30 -6.23
C ALA A 158 -3.79 -10.66 -7.32
N ALA A 159 -5.09 -10.59 -7.00
CA ALA A 159 -6.16 -10.85 -7.95
C ALA A 159 -6.13 -9.85 -9.12
N GLY A 160 -5.95 -8.56 -8.82
CA GLY A 160 -5.83 -7.51 -9.85
C GLY A 160 -4.66 -7.75 -10.80
N LEU A 161 -3.48 -8.12 -10.26
CA LEU A 161 -2.31 -8.47 -11.07
C LEU A 161 -2.54 -9.69 -11.95
N GLY A 162 -3.21 -10.72 -11.42
CA GLY A 162 -3.57 -11.92 -12.18
C GLY A 162 -4.50 -11.62 -13.35
N ILE A 163 -5.50 -10.74 -13.16
CA ILE A 163 -6.40 -10.30 -14.23
C ILE A 163 -5.62 -9.53 -15.30
N VAL A 164 -4.74 -8.59 -14.91
CA VAL A 164 -3.92 -7.84 -15.88
C VAL A 164 -3.00 -8.76 -16.67
N ALA A 165 -2.36 -9.73 -16.01
CA ALA A 165 -1.51 -10.72 -16.68
C ALA A 165 -2.30 -11.55 -17.69
N LEU A 166 -3.50 -12.00 -17.34
CA LEU A 166 -4.39 -12.74 -18.24
C LEU A 166 -4.74 -11.89 -19.46
N LEU A 167 -5.15 -10.63 -19.28
CA LEU A 167 -5.52 -9.73 -20.37
C LEU A 167 -4.35 -9.44 -21.33
N ILE A 168 -3.12 -9.40 -20.84
CA ILE A 168 -1.92 -9.24 -21.67
C ILE A 168 -1.58 -10.54 -22.43
N GLY A 169 -1.80 -11.70 -21.79
CA GLY A 169 -1.48 -13.02 -22.34
C GLY A 169 -2.51 -13.59 -23.33
N LEU A 170 -3.74 -13.08 -23.36
CA LEU A 170 -4.76 -13.55 -24.30
C LEU A 170 -4.31 -13.34 -25.76
N PRO A 171 -4.34 -14.39 -26.61
CA PRO A 171 -4.02 -14.23 -28.02
C PRO A 171 -5.03 -13.27 -28.66
N SER A 172 -4.54 -12.26 -29.38
CA SER A 172 -5.39 -11.41 -30.22
C SER A 172 -6.18 -12.32 -31.17
N GLY A 173 -7.51 -12.31 -31.04
CA GLY A 173 -8.44 -13.36 -31.44
C GLY A 173 -8.29 -13.92 -32.87
N PRO A 174 -8.97 -15.05 -33.17
CA PRO A 174 -8.81 -15.77 -34.42
C PRO A 174 -9.00 -14.85 -35.62
N ARG A 175 -7.99 -14.83 -36.50
CA ARG A 175 -8.06 -14.12 -37.78
C ARG A 175 -9.30 -14.64 -38.52
N PRO A 176 -10.23 -13.78 -38.98
CA PRO A 176 -11.33 -14.26 -39.80
C PRO A 176 -10.72 -15.00 -40.98
N ALA A 177 -10.99 -16.30 -41.05
CA ALA A 177 -10.46 -17.16 -42.08
C ALA A 177 -10.89 -16.56 -43.43
N ARG A 178 -9.93 -16.36 -44.32
CA ARG A 178 -10.12 -15.89 -45.69
C ARG A 178 -10.77 -17.00 -46.56
N ALA A 179 -11.76 -17.71 -46.00
CA ALA A 179 -12.35 -18.93 -46.53
C ALA A 179 -13.70 -18.69 -47.23
N ALA A 180 -14.12 -17.44 -47.45
CA ALA A 180 -15.37 -17.13 -48.13
C ALA A 180 -15.21 -16.56 -49.55
N LEU A 181 -14.00 -16.55 -50.12
CA LEU A 181 -13.75 -15.87 -51.41
C LEU A 181 -13.06 -16.73 -52.47
N ALA A 182 -12.88 -18.04 -52.23
CA ALA A 182 -12.31 -18.97 -53.21
C ALA A 182 -13.34 -19.93 -53.84
N ASP A 183 -14.55 -20.07 -53.29
CA ASP A 183 -15.60 -20.97 -53.80
C ASP A 183 -16.66 -20.27 -54.67
N ALA A 184 -16.39 -19.02 -55.07
CA ALA A 184 -17.22 -18.28 -56.02
C ALA A 184 -16.38 -17.93 -57.26
N ARG A 185 -15.98 -18.94 -58.05
CA ARG A 185 -15.67 -18.83 -59.49
C ARG A 185 -15.39 -20.17 -60.14
#